data_AF-A0A914YEP6-F1
#
_entry.id   AF-A0A914YEP6-F1
#
_cell.length_a   1.000
_cell.length_b   1.000
_cell.length_c   1.000
_cell.angle_alpha   90.00
_cell.angle_beta   90.00
_cell.angle_gamma   90.00
#
_symmetry.space_group_name_H-M   'P 1'
#
loop_
_entity.id
_entity.type
_entity.pdbx_description
1 polymer ?
#
loop_
_entity_poly.entity_id
_entity_poly.type
_entity_poly.pdbx_seq_one_letter_code
_entity_poly.pdbx_strand_id
1 'polypeptide(L)'
;MNYVRMPIEIESPEQMGYDNLEYNLTESSVTDMKLGDLNLNNLQDLIVAYGDHVGHPKLRQLIAEEAGVQPDDVLITTGAAMALFIVSTTLLGMHFFDIKFNG
;
A
#
# COMPACT_ATOMS: atom_id res chain seq x y z
N MET A 1 -2.70 1.02 -20.35
CA MET A 1 -1.72 1.46 -19.34
C MET A 1 -0.33 1.15 -19.87
N ASN A 2 0.57 2.14 -19.93
CA ASN A 2 1.98 1.93 -20.24
C ASN A 2 2.75 1.94 -18.91
N TYR A 3 2.99 0.76 -18.34
CA TYR A 3 3.74 0.65 -17.09
C TYR A 3 5.22 0.91 -17.37
N VAL A 4 5.65 2.14 -17.14
CA VAL A 4 7.05 2.52 -17.13
C VAL A 4 7.52 2.62 -15.69
N ARG A 5 8.80 2.32 -15.45
CA ARG A 5 9.40 2.45 -14.12
C ARG A 5 9.24 3.90 -13.63
N MET A 6 8.81 4.08 -12.39
CA MET A 6 8.60 5.42 -11.87
C MET A 6 9.95 6.09 -11.58
N PRO A 7 10.12 7.39 -11.88
CA PRO A 7 11.36 8.11 -11.55
C PRO A 7 11.74 7.99 -10.08
N ILE A 8 10.75 8.06 -9.18
CA ILE A 8 10.96 7.91 -7.74
C ILE A 8 11.52 6.53 -7.35
N GLU A 9 11.16 5.47 -8.08
CA GLU A 9 11.73 4.13 -7.84
C GLU A 9 13.18 4.04 -8.32
N ILE A 10 13.56 4.80 -9.36
CA ILE A 10 14.94 4.84 -9.88
C ILE A 10 15.86 5.56 -8.89
N GLU A 11 15.37 6.64 -8.31
CA GLU A 11 16.12 7.53 -7.41
C GLU A 11 16.00 7.12 -5.94
N SER A 12 15.31 6.02 -5.66
CA SER A 12 15.05 5.55 -4.30
C SER A 12 16.34 5.18 -3.53
N PRO A 13 16.38 5.38 -2.21
CA PRO A 13 17.53 4.99 -1.37
C PRO A 13 17.94 3.53 -1.51
N GLU A 14 16.98 2.63 -1.75
CA GLU A 14 17.20 1.19 -1.98
C GLU A 14 17.96 0.92 -3.27
N GLN A 15 17.92 1.85 -4.23
CA GLN A 15 18.64 1.76 -5.51
C GLN A 15 19.95 2.55 -5.50
N MET A 16 19.96 3.73 -4.86
CA MET A 16 21.11 4.63 -4.80
C MET A 16 22.05 4.34 -3.62
N GLY A 17 21.60 3.54 -2.65
CA GLY A 17 22.29 3.25 -1.39
C GLY A 17 21.93 4.26 -0.30
N TYR A 18 21.47 3.77 0.86
CA TYR A 18 21.11 4.59 2.02
C TYR A 18 22.26 5.49 2.51
N ASP A 19 23.50 5.00 2.42
CA ASP A 19 24.69 5.73 2.85
C ASP A 19 25.00 6.98 2.00
N ASN A 20 24.38 7.10 0.83
CA ASN A 20 24.58 8.21 -0.10
C ASN A 20 23.57 9.37 0.10
N LEU A 21 22.64 9.25 1.05
CA LEU A 21 21.62 10.26 1.34
C LEU A 21 21.79 10.83 2.75
N GLU A 22 22.29 12.06 2.84
CA GLU A 22 22.49 12.76 4.12
C GLU A 22 21.16 13.03 4.85
N TYR A 23 20.09 13.30 4.09
CA TYR A 23 18.73 13.51 4.61
C TYR A 23 17.74 12.70 3.78
N ASN A 24 17.40 11.48 4.22
CA ASN A 24 16.37 10.67 3.59
C ASN A 24 14.97 11.13 4.03
N LEU A 25 14.27 11.85 3.14
CA LEU A 25 12.87 12.26 3.29
C LEU A 25 11.93 11.46 2.38
N THR A 26 12.43 10.42 1.73
CA THR A 26 11.70 9.70 0.67
C THR A 26 10.76 8.62 1.21
N GLU A 27 10.89 8.26 2.48
CA GLU A 27 10.08 7.22 3.11
C GLU A 27 8.98 7.77 4.03
N SER A 28 7.87 7.04 4.06
CA SER A 28 6.71 7.28 4.94
C SER A 28 7.07 6.97 6.41
N SER A 29 7.91 7.81 7.02
CA SER A 29 7.99 8.17 8.45
C SER A 29 7.89 7.09 9.54
N VAL A 30 8.06 5.80 9.23
CA VAL A 30 8.12 4.72 10.22
C VAL A 30 9.53 4.16 10.20
N THR A 31 10.26 4.37 11.28
CA THR A 31 11.60 3.80 11.46
C THR A 31 11.53 2.28 11.42
N ASP A 32 12.52 1.65 10.81
CA ASP A 32 12.72 0.20 10.87
C ASP A 32 12.55 -0.32 12.30
N MET A 33 11.74 -1.36 12.45
CA MET A 33 11.48 -1.98 13.74
C MET A 33 11.70 -3.49 13.66
N LYS A 34 12.26 -4.09 14.72
CA LYS A 34 12.37 -5.54 14.77
C LYS A 34 10.98 -6.12 15.02
N LEU A 35 10.67 -7.23 14.33
CA LEU A 35 9.45 -7.99 14.58
C LEU A 35 9.27 -8.35 16.07
N GLY A 36 10.39 -8.61 16.78
CA GLY A 36 10.37 -8.88 18.23
C GLY A 36 9.88 -7.70 19.09
N ASP A 37 10.03 -6.46 18.62
CA ASP A 37 9.59 -5.27 19.36
C ASP A 37 8.06 -5.11 19.34
N LEU A 38 7.35 -5.84 18.47
CA LEU A 38 5.88 -5.88 18.42
C LEU A 38 5.25 -6.68 19.58
N ASN A 39 6.05 -7.40 20.38
CA ASN A 39 5.58 -8.20 21.52
C ASN A 39 4.41 -9.16 21.20
N LEU A 40 4.44 -9.78 20.01
CA LEU A 40 3.43 -10.74 19.56
C LEU A 40 3.69 -12.12 20.18
N ASN A 41 3.06 -12.40 21.32
CA ASN A 41 3.34 -13.58 22.15
C ASN A 41 3.01 -14.94 21.50
N ASN A 42 2.15 -14.98 20.48
CA ASN A 42 1.61 -16.20 19.88
C ASN A 42 1.84 -16.29 18.36
N LEU A 43 2.81 -15.55 17.82
CA LEU A 43 3.04 -15.52 16.37
C LEU A 43 3.38 -16.90 15.79
N GLN A 44 4.05 -17.77 16.57
CA GLN A 44 4.37 -19.13 16.16
C GLN A 44 3.15 -20.04 15.99
N ASP A 45 2.03 -19.69 16.64
CA ASP A 45 0.78 -20.45 16.56
C ASP A 45 -0.13 -19.93 15.42
N LEU A 46 0.30 -18.88 14.71
CA LEU A 46 -0.49 -18.28 13.63
C LEU A 46 -0.63 -19.26 12.46
N ILE A 47 -1.86 -19.63 12.15
CA ILE A 47 -2.18 -20.46 10.99
C ILE A 47 -2.06 -19.62 9.71
N VAL A 48 -1.13 -19.99 8.83
CA VAL A 48 -1.00 -19.39 7.50
C VAL A 48 -2.00 -20.06 6.55
N ALA A 49 -3.15 -19.42 6.39
CA ALA A 49 -4.24 -19.90 5.54
C ALA A 49 -4.71 -18.83 4.55
N TYR A 50 -5.34 -19.28 3.46
CA TYR A 50 -6.17 -18.39 2.65
C TYR A 50 -7.38 -17.94 3.47
N GLY A 51 -7.47 -16.64 3.71
CA GLY A 51 -8.57 -16.02 4.44
C GLY A 51 -9.64 -15.43 3.53
N ASP A 52 -10.45 -14.54 4.10
CA ASP A 52 -11.42 -13.73 3.37
C ASP A 52 -10.72 -12.89 2.28
N HIS A 53 -11.23 -12.96 1.05
CA HIS A 53 -10.67 -12.25 -0.10
C HIS A 53 -10.75 -10.73 0.01
N VAL A 54 -11.68 -10.18 0.82
CA VAL A 54 -11.77 -8.74 1.07
C VAL A 54 -11.01 -8.30 2.33
N GLY A 55 -10.41 -9.26 3.04
CA GLY A 55 -9.60 -9.04 4.24
C GLY A 55 -10.30 -9.42 5.54
N HIS A 56 -9.51 -9.53 6.61
CA HIS A 56 -9.96 -10.03 7.91
C HIS A 56 -11.16 -9.23 8.45
N PRO A 57 -12.32 -9.85 8.75
CA PRO A 57 -13.55 -9.14 9.11
C PRO A 57 -13.38 -8.16 10.28
N LYS A 58 -12.63 -8.54 11.32
CA LYS A 58 -12.40 -7.66 12.47
C LYS A 58 -11.54 -6.44 12.12
N LEU A 59 -10.60 -6.57 11.18
CA LEU A 59 -9.77 -5.46 10.75
C LEU A 59 -10.61 -4.47 9.92
N ARG A 60 -11.45 -4.98 9.01
CA ARG A 60 -12.39 -4.15 8.26
C ARG A 60 -13.32 -3.36 9.17
N GLN A 61 -13.83 -3.98 10.23
CA GLN A 61 -14.66 -3.28 11.22
C GLN A 61 -13.91 -2.11 11.88
N LEU A 62 -12.68 -2.32 12.35
CA LEU A 62 -11.90 -1.27 13.03
C LEU A 62 -11.60 -0.09 12.09
N ILE A 63 -11.24 -0.37 10.84
CA ILE A 63 -10.98 0.66 9.84
C ILE A 63 -12.27 1.43 9.51
N ALA A 64 -13.39 0.72 9.36
CA ALA A 64 -14.68 1.34 9.07
C ALA A 64 -15.14 2.27 10.21
N GLU A 65 -14.95 1.86 11.46
CA GLU A 65 -15.22 2.68 12.65
C GLU A 65 -14.37 3.96 12.66
N GLU A 66 -13.08 3.87 12.34
CA GLU A 66 -12.18 5.02 12.27
C GLU A 66 -12.53 5.97 11.10
N ALA A 67 -12.90 5.42 9.95
CA ALA A 67 -13.23 6.18 8.74
C ALA A 67 -14.69 6.69 8.69
N GLY A 68 -15.56 6.24 9.59
CA GLY A 68 -16.99 6.60 9.60
C GLY A 68 -17.81 6.00 8.46
N VAL A 69 -17.46 4.79 8.01
CA VAL A 69 -18.13 4.05 6.92
C VAL A 69 -18.63 2.68 7.38
N GLN A 70 -19.29 1.90 6.52
CA GLN A 70 -19.68 0.53 6.86
C GLN A 70 -18.52 -0.46 6.61
N PRO A 71 -18.43 -1.58 7.36
CA PRO A 71 -17.39 -2.60 7.13
C PRO A 71 -17.40 -3.22 5.72
N ASP A 72 -18.55 -3.17 5.04
CA ASP A 72 -18.73 -3.64 3.65
C ASP A 72 -18.22 -2.62 2.62
N ASP A 73 -17.98 -1.37 3.03
CA ASP A 73 -17.33 -0.34 2.20
C ASP A 73 -15.79 -0.46 2.23
N VAL A 74 -15.23 -1.38 3.03
CA VAL A 74 -13.78 -1.53 3.24
C VAL A 74 -13.25 -2.76 2.49
N LEU A 75 -12.31 -2.50 1.57
CA LEU A 75 -11.49 -3.53 0.93
C LEU A 75 -10.04 -3.42 1.43
N ILE A 76 -9.52 -4.47 2.04
CA ILE A 76 -8.12 -4.52 2.49
C ILE A 76 -7.21 -4.87 1.31
N THR A 77 -6.12 -4.12 1.15
CA THR A 77 -5.10 -4.37 0.13
C THR A 77 -3.71 -4.53 0.75
N THR A 78 -2.79 -5.17 0.03
CA THR A 78 -1.39 -5.23 0.44
C THR A 78 -0.70 -3.89 0.16
N GLY A 79 -0.90 -2.94 1.06
CA GLY A 79 -0.37 -1.59 0.96
C GLY A 79 -1.17 -0.66 0.05
N ALA A 80 -0.84 0.63 0.12
CA ALA A 80 -1.57 1.70 -0.57
C ALA A 80 -1.42 1.65 -2.10
N ALA A 81 -0.26 1.22 -2.61
CA ALA A 81 -0.02 1.11 -4.05
C ALA A 81 -1.04 0.20 -4.75
N MET A 82 -1.39 -0.94 -4.13
CA MET A 82 -2.41 -1.84 -4.66
C MET A 82 -3.82 -1.22 -4.60
N ALA A 83 -4.16 -0.49 -3.54
CA ALA A 83 -5.43 0.24 -3.47
C ALA A 83 -5.55 1.27 -4.61
N LEU A 84 -4.51 2.07 -4.84
CA LEU A 84 -4.47 3.05 -5.93
C LEU A 84 -4.60 2.38 -7.31
N PHE A 85 -3.93 1.23 -7.49
CA PHE A 85 -4.03 0.46 -8.72
C PHE A 85 -5.46 -0.04 -8.98
N ILE A 86 -6.13 -0.58 -7.96
CA ILE A 86 -7.52 -1.04 -8.05
C ILE A 86 -8.42 0.15 -8.40
N VAL A 87 -8.33 1.26 -7.67
CA VAL A 87 -9.12 2.47 -7.91
C VAL A 87 -8.92 3.00 -9.33
N SER A 88 -7.67 3.08 -9.79
CA SER A 88 -7.34 3.53 -11.14
C SER A 88 -7.94 2.60 -12.20
N THR A 89 -7.79 1.29 -12.04
CA THR A 89 -8.29 0.32 -13.02
C THR A 89 -9.82 0.25 -13.05
N THR A 90 -10.49 0.37 -11.89
CA THR A 90 -11.95 0.25 -11.79
C THR A 90 -12.67 1.53 -12.20
N LEU A 91 -12.14 2.71 -11.88
CA LEU A 91 -12.81 3.99 -12.10
C LEU A 91 -12.30 4.74 -13.33
N LEU A 92 -11.02 4.56 -13.69
CA LEU A 92 -10.33 5.34 -14.74
C LEU A 92 -9.95 4.48 -15.94
N GLY A 93 -10.71 3.42 -16.22
CA GLY A 93 -10.52 2.54 -17.38
C GLY A 93 -10.29 3.31 -18.70
N MET A 94 -9.91 2.58 -19.76
CA MET A 94 -9.24 3.03 -21.00
C MET A 94 -9.72 4.31 -21.72
N HIS A 95 -10.83 4.93 -21.33
CA HIS A 95 -11.36 6.19 -21.88
C HIS A 95 -10.77 7.48 -21.30
N PHE A 96 -10.00 7.46 -20.21
CA PHE A 96 -9.55 8.71 -19.57
C PHE A 96 -8.25 9.32 -20.15
N PHE A 97 -7.49 8.59 -20.97
CA PHE A 97 -6.19 9.04 -21.50
C PHE A 97 -6.23 9.72 -22.88
N ASP A 98 -7.41 10.07 -23.41
CA ASP A 98 -7.56 10.81 -24.68
C ASP A 98 -7.43 12.34 -24.52
N ILE A 99 -6.80 12.82 -23.43
CA ILE A 99 -6.40 14.22 -23.31
C ILE A 99 -5.15 14.42 -24.16
N LYS A 100 -5.37 14.72 -25.44
CA LYS A 100 -4.33 15.28 -26.31
C LYS A 100 -3.83 16.58 -25.70
N PHE A 101 -2.62 16.57 -25.15
CA PHE A 101 -1.85 17.80 -25.02
C PHE A 101 -1.46 18.25 -26.43
N ASN A 102 -2.30 19.11 -27.03
CA ASN A 102 -1.89 19.95 -28.15
C ASN A 102 -1.16 21.16 -27.55
N GLY A 103 0.16 21.16 -27.65
CA GLY A 103 1.04 22.30 -27.43
C GLY A 103 2.17 22.24 -28.46
#